data_AF-A0A2Y9LFH3-F1
#
_entry.id   AF-A0A2Y9LFH3-F1
#
_cell.length_a   1.000
_cell.length_b   1.000
_cell.length_c   1.000
_cell.angle_alpha   90.00
_cell.angle_beta   90.00
_cell.angle_gamma   90.00
#
_symmetry.space_group_name_H-M   'P 1'
#
loop_
_entity.id
_entity.type
_entity.pdbx_description
1 polymer ?
#
loop_
_entity_poly.entity_id
_entity_poly.type
_entity_poly.pdbx_seq_one_letter_code
_entity_poly.pdbx_strand_id
1 'polypeptide(L)'
;MDAHDLFRRLGAGAKFDVRRFSADAARFKIGKRKYDFDSSEVLQGLDSFGNKKSVPGESESSRTHQELQDEEKNEESLTERKREQNKKKRKKMTSEITSQEVSTIQWISSVEAKIEDKKVKRENKLTSGKLEQLRKEKINFFRNKHKIHVQGTDLPDPIATFQQLDQEFKINSRLLQNILDAGFQIPTPIQMQAIPVMLHGRELLASAPTGSGKTLAFSIPILMHLKQPTNKGFRALIISPTRELASQIHRELVKISEGTGFRIHMIHKAAVAAKKFGPKSSKKFDILVTTPNRLIYLLKQDPPGIDLTSVEWLVVDESDKLFEDGKTGFRDQLASIFLACTSHKVKRAMFSATFAYDVEQWCRLNLDNVITVSIGARNSAVETVEQELLFVGSETGKLLAMRELVKKGFNPPVLVFVQSIERAKELFHELIYEGINVDVIHADRTQQQRDNTVHSFRAGKIWVLICTALLARGIDFKGVNLVINYDFPTSSVEYIHRIGRTGRAGHKGKAVTFFTEDDKPLLRSVANVIQQAGCPVPEYIKGFQKLLSKQKKKMIKKPLERESISTTPKYFLEKAKDKRKKVTGQNSKKKVTPEDKS
;
A
#
# COMPACT_ATOMS: atom_id res chain seq x y z
N MET A 1 0.78 3.16 -46.14
CA MET A 1 0.50 2.82 -44.73
C MET A 1 0.82 1.35 -44.53
N ASP A 2 1.43 0.98 -43.41
CA ASP A 2 1.82 -0.40 -43.12
C ASP A 2 0.63 -1.22 -42.61
N ALA A 3 0.50 -2.47 -43.09
CA ALA A 3 -0.51 -3.43 -42.65
C ALA A 3 -0.41 -3.72 -41.14
N HIS A 4 0.78 -3.59 -40.56
CA HIS A 4 1.00 -3.77 -39.11
C HIS A 4 0.28 -2.70 -38.27
N ASP A 5 0.12 -1.46 -38.75
CA ASP A 5 -0.62 -0.42 -38.01
C ASP A 5 -2.14 -0.58 -38.14
N LEU A 6 -2.62 -1.11 -39.28
CA LEU A 6 -4.04 -1.42 -39.49
C LEU A 6 -4.51 -2.49 -38.48
N PHE A 7 -3.76 -3.60 -38.34
CA PHE A 7 -4.06 -4.64 -37.35
C PHE A 7 -4.00 -4.12 -35.91
N ARG A 8 -3.05 -3.22 -35.61
CA ARG A 8 -2.90 -2.61 -34.28
C ARG A 8 -4.12 -1.79 -33.86
N ARG A 9 -4.80 -1.15 -34.81
CA ARG A 9 -6.04 -0.39 -34.58
C ARG A 9 -7.28 -1.29 -34.46
N LEU A 10 -7.30 -2.42 -35.18
CA LEU A 10 -8.43 -3.39 -35.15
C LEU A 10 -8.46 -4.27 -33.87
N GLY A 11 -7.34 -4.41 -33.16
CA GLY A 11 -7.27 -5.22 -31.93
C GLY A 11 -8.06 -4.69 -30.73
N ALA A 12 -8.61 -3.47 -30.80
CA ALA A 12 -9.24 -2.78 -29.67
C ALA A 12 -10.78 -2.93 -29.62
N GLY A 13 -11.29 -4.16 -29.50
CA GLY A 13 -12.72 -4.35 -29.17
C GLY A 13 -13.35 -5.73 -29.37
N ALA A 14 -12.77 -6.61 -30.19
CA ALA A 14 -13.37 -7.91 -30.49
C ALA A 14 -12.90 -9.03 -29.53
N LYS A 15 -13.85 -9.80 -28.98
CA LYS A 15 -13.55 -11.11 -28.36
C LYS A 15 -13.35 -12.14 -29.48
N PHE A 16 -12.14 -12.67 -29.62
CA PHE A 16 -11.83 -13.72 -30.59
C PHE A 16 -12.48 -15.06 -30.16
N ASP A 17 -13.36 -15.61 -31.00
CA ASP A 17 -14.01 -16.90 -30.72
C ASP A 17 -13.12 -18.07 -31.17
N VAL A 18 -12.43 -18.66 -30.18
CA VAL A 18 -11.52 -19.80 -30.35
C VAL A 18 -12.24 -21.04 -30.88
N ARG A 19 -13.57 -21.17 -30.73
CA ARG A 19 -14.34 -22.29 -31.30
C ARG A 19 -14.56 -22.12 -32.80
N ARG A 20 -14.68 -20.89 -33.29
CA ARG A 20 -14.94 -20.58 -34.71
C ARG A 20 -13.66 -20.55 -35.56
N PHE A 21 -12.51 -20.27 -34.95
CA PHE A 21 -11.21 -20.15 -35.64
C PHE A 21 -10.15 -21.11 -35.07
N SER A 22 -10.54 -22.38 -34.93
CA SER A 22 -9.70 -23.43 -34.32
C SER A 22 -8.39 -23.70 -35.07
N ALA A 23 -8.40 -23.66 -36.41
CA ALA A 23 -7.22 -23.87 -37.24
C ALA A 23 -6.15 -22.77 -37.02
N ASP A 24 -6.56 -21.50 -36.98
CA ASP A 24 -5.64 -20.39 -36.70
C ASP A 24 -5.16 -20.39 -35.24
N ALA A 25 -6.05 -20.70 -34.29
CA ALA A 25 -5.67 -20.86 -32.88
C ALA A 25 -4.60 -21.95 -32.69
N ALA A 26 -4.68 -23.06 -33.44
CA ALA A 26 -3.65 -24.09 -33.48
C ALA A 26 -2.35 -23.59 -34.15
N ARG A 27 -2.45 -22.92 -35.30
CA ARG A 27 -1.32 -22.34 -36.04
C ARG A 27 -0.50 -21.35 -35.20
N PHE A 28 -1.17 -20.54 -34.39
CA PHE A 28 -0.55 -19.58 -33.46
C PHE A 28 -0.35 -20.13 -32.03
N LYS A 29 -0.62 -21.42 -31.78
CA LYS A 29 -0.43 -22.11 -30.49
C LYS A 29 -1.13 -21.43 -29.29
N ILE A 30 -2.32 -20.88 -29.51
CA ILE A 30 -3.11 -20.17 -28.49
C ILE A 30 -3.83 -21.18 -27.59
N GLY A 31 -3.06 -21.82 -26.69
CA GLY A 31 -3.54 -22.83 -25.75
C GLY A 31 -3.03 -22.61 -24.32
N LYS A 32 -3.88 -22.90 -23.32
CA LYS A 32 -3.52 -22.74 -21.90
C LYS A 32 -2.42 -23.72 -21.49
N ARG A 33 -1.19 -23.22 -21.37
CA ARG A 33 -0.14 -23.89 -20.58
C ARG A 33 -0.44 -23.70 -19.09
N LYS A 34 -0.84 -24.77 -18.40
CA LYS A 34 -0.62 -24.88 -16.95
C LYS A 34 0.86 -25.21 -16.74
N TYR A 35 1.58 -24.32 -16.05
CA TYR A 35 2.82 -24.62 -15.36
C TYR A 35 2.71 -23.91 -14.01
N ASP A 36 2.53 -24.69 -12.95
CA ASP A 36 2.77 -24.19 -11.60
C ASP A 36 4.30 -24.17 -11.44
N PHE A 37 4.86 -22.96 -11.33
CA PHE A 37 6.29 -22.67 -11.42
C PHE A 37 6.63 -21.64 -10.34
N ASP A 38 7.70 -21.86 -9.58
CA ASP A 38 8.00 -20.98 -8.45
C ASP A 38 8.46 -19.58 -8.91
N SER A 39 8.15 -18.59 -8.09
CA SER A 39 8.38 -17.16 -8.38
C SER A 39 9.85 -16.77 -8.28
N SER A 40 10.63 -17.53 -7.52
CA SER A 40 12.07 -17.36 -7.29
C SER A 40 12.90 -17.61 -8.56
N GLU A 41 12.73 -18.79 -9.17
CA GLU A 41 13.50 -19.28 -10.32
C GLU A 41 13.35 -18.40 -11.56
N VAL A 42 12.17 -17.78 -11.76
CA VAL A 42 11.85 -17.00 -12.97
C VAL A 42 12.79 -15.79 -13.15
N LEU A 43 13.19 -15.16 -12.03
CA LEU A 43 14.17 -14.06 -12.04
C LEU A 43 15.60 -14.55 -11.79
N GLN A 44 15.84 -15.49 -10.88
CA GLN A 44 17.20 -16.03 -10.65
C GLN A 44 17.81 -16.65 -11.94
N GLY A 45 16.97 -17.24 -12.79
CA GLY A 45 17.35 -17.71 -14.13
C GLY A 45 17.58 -16.60 -15.19
N LEU A 46 17.74 -15.33 -14.77
CA LEU A 46 18.25 -14.22 -15.60
C LEU A 46 19.70 -13.88 -15.24
N ASP A 47 20.08 -13.96 -13.96
CA ASP A 47 21.40 -13.57 -13.45
C ASP A 47 22.53 -14.46 -14.01
N SER A 48 22.23 -15.73 -14.29
CA SER A 48 23.15 -16.72 -14.89
C SER A 48 23.71 -16.32 -16.27
N PHE A 49 23.13 -15.31 -16.92
CA PHE A 49 23.54 -14.83 -18.25
C PHE A 49 24.29 -13.48 -18.21
N GLY A 50 24.60 -12.95 -17.02
CA GLY A 50 24.85 -11.52 -16.82
C GLY A 50 26.28 -11.04 -16.50
N ASN A 51 27.26 -11.89 -16.15
CA ASN A 51 28.60 -11.36 -15.82
C ASN A 51 29.77 -12.35 -15.98
N LYS A 52 30.60 -12.13 -17.01
CA LYS A 52 32.01 -12.58 -17.09
C LYS A 52 32.86 -11.54 -17.81
N LYS A 53 33.57 -10.71 -17.04
CA LYS A 53 34.77 -10.01 -17.53
C LYS A 53 36.00 -10.78 -17.05
N SER A 54 36.89 -11.10 -17.98
CA SER A 54 38.13 -11.85 -17.74
C SER A 54 39.30 -10.90 -17.45
N VAL A 55 40.13 -11.26 -16.48
CA VAL A 55 41.52 -10.81 -16.33
C VAL A 55 42.36 -12.07 -16.04
N PRO A 56 43.48 -12.32 -16.74
CA PRO A 56 44.31 -13.53 -16.58
C PRO A 56 45.56 -13.29 -15.70
N GLY A 57 46.15 -14.40 -15.22
CA GLY A 57 47.41 -14.41 -14.48
C GLY A 57 47.24 -14.34 -12.95
N GLU A 58 48.00 -15.05 -12.13
CA GLU A 58 49.07 -16.04 -12.40
C GLU A 58 49.01 -17.22 -11.39
N SER A 59 49.97 -18.15 -11.52
CA SER A 59 50.24 -19.26 -10.60
C SER A 59 50.84 -18.76 -9.26
N GLU A 60 51.16 -19.55 -8.22
CA GLU A 60 51.38 -21.01 -8.17
C GLU A 60 51.07 -21.60 -6.78
N SER A 61 51.45 -22.86 -6.57
CA SER A 61 51.14 -23.67 -5.38
C SER A 61 52.19 -23.61 -4.27
N SER A 62 51.78 -23.86 -3.03
CA SER A 62 52.44 -24.84 -2.14
C SER A 62 51.64 -25.09 -0.85
N ARG A 63 51.89 -26.25 -0.23
CA ARG A 63 51.46 -26.60 1.15
C ARG A 63 52.71 -26.77 2.00
N THR A 64 52.70 -26.33 3.25
CA THR A 64 53.51 -26.95 4.31
C THR A 64 52.81 -26.86 5.67
N HIS A 65 53.21 -27.72 6.59
CA HIS A 65 52.63 -27.88 7.93
C HIS A 65 53.08 -26.79 8.89
N GLN A 66 52.27 -26.55 9.94
CA GLN A 66 52.77 -26.72 11.32
C GLN A 66 51.61 -27.07 12.27
N GLU A 67 51.95 -27.73 13.37
CA GLU A 67 51.03 -28.35 14.33
C GLU A 67 51.03 -27.59 15.68
N LEU A 68 50.08 -27.94 16.56
CA LEU A 68 50.03 -27.87 18.04
C LEU A 68 48.51 -27.88 18.41
N GLN A 69 47.96 -28.91 19.07
CA GLN A 69 48.00 -29.18 20.52
C GLN A 69 47.23 -28.14 21.35
N ASP A 70 46.32 -28.48 22.27
CA ASP A 70 45.77 -29.78 22.72
C ASP A 70 44.30 -29.62 23.18
N GLU A 71 43.53 -30.72 23.22
CA GLU A 71 42.96 -31.30 24.46
C GLU A 71 42.04 -32.51 24.13
N GLU A 72 42.34 -33.66 24.75
CA GLU A 72 41.51 -34.87 24.70
C GLU A 72 40.58 -34.97 25.93
N LYS A 73 39.44 -35.67 25.78
CA LYS A 73 39.00 -36.83 26.60
C LYS A 73 37.48 -37.06 26.53
N ASN A 74 36.97 -38.28 26.64
CA ASN A 74 37.50 -39.58 26.18
C ASN A 74 36.35 -40.60 26.13
N GLU A 75 36.65 -41.81 25.64
CA GLU A 75 35.97 -43.08 25.99
C GLU A 75 34.47 -43.23 25.60
N GLU A 76 33.91 -44.43 25.45
CA GLU A 76 34.30 -45.70 24.81
C GLU A 76 32.98 -46.54 24.77
N SER A 77 32.78 -47.67 24.08
CA SER A 77 33.67 -48.74 23.63
C SER A 77 33.04 -49.60 22.52
N LEU A 78 33.85 -49.97 21.52
CA LEU A 78 34.04 -51.35 21.03
C LEU A 78 32.92 -52.22 20.39
N THR A 79 33.25 -52.65 19.17
CA THR A 79 33.24 -54.06 18.67
C THR A 79 32.02 -54.70 17.98
N GLU A 80 32.03 -54.55 16.64
CA GLU A 80 32.44 -55.61 15.68
C GLU A 80 31.52 -56.77 15.20
N ARG A 81 31.59 -56.94 13.86
CA ARG A 81 31.73 -58.18 13.06
C ARG A 81 30.51 -58.97 12.53
N LYS A 82 30.27 -58.69 11.24
CA LYS A 82 30.39 -59.61 10.08
C LYS A 82 29.31 -60.71 9.85
N ARG A 83 28.66 -60.57 8.66
CA ARG A 83 28.52 -61.60 7.59
C ARG A 83 27.58 -62.81 7.89
N GLU A 84 27.02 -63.56 6.93
CA GLU A 84 27.03 -63.49 5.46
C GLU A 84 25.84 -64.27 4.82
N GLN A 85 25.58 -64.00 3.52
CA GLN A 85 25.00 -64.94 2.52
C GLN A 85 23.53 -65.45 2.67
N ASN A 86 22.90 -66.09 1.65
CA ASN A 86 22.74 -65.76 0.20
C ASN A 86 21.72 -66.74 -0.48
N LYS A 87 21.37 -66.47 -1.76
CA LYS A 87 21.02 -67.44 -2.86
C LYS A 87 19.61 -68.10 -2.97
N LYS A 88 18.86 -67.61 -4.00
CA LYS A 88 18.48 -68.30 -5.27
C LYS A 88 17.06 -68.93 -5.52
N LYS A 89 16.30 -68.22 -6.37
CA LYS A 89 15.86 -68.53 -7.78
C LYS A 89 14.74 -69.56 -8.16
N ARG A 90 13.80 -69.04 -9.00
CA ARG A 90 13.05 -69.65 -10.16
C ARG A 90 11.95 -70.68 -9.83
N LYS A 91 10.83 -70.84 -10.56
CA LYS A 91 10.36 -70.52 -11.96
C LYS A 91 8.87 -70.06 -11.95
N LYS A 92 8.15 -69.70 -13.04
CA LYS A 92 8.37 -68.90 -14.29
C LYS A 92 7.07 -68.90 -15.17
N MET A 93 6.58 -67.73 -15.63
CA MET A 93 5.54 -67.52 -16.70
C MET A 93 4.07 -67.94 -16.39
N THR A 94 2.99 -67.37 -16.98
CA THR A 94 2.83 -66.39 -18.09
C THR A 94 1.56 -65.49 -17.98
N SER A 95 1.44 -64.52 -18.91
CA SER A 95 0.28 -63.69 -19.36
C SER A 95 -0.15 -62.44 -18.57
N GLU A 96 0.34 -61.27 -19.02
CA GLU A 96 -0.41 -60.13 -19.61
C GLU A 96 -1.82 -59.79 -19.09
N ILE A 97 -2.25 -58.53 -18.92
CA ILE A 97 -1.70 -57.18 -19.19
C ILE A 97 -2.56 -56.14 -18.40
N THR A 98 -2.18 -54.92 -18.01
CA THR A 98 -0.96 -54.07 -18.07
C THR A 98 -0.76 -53.37 -16.69
N SER A 99 0.31 -52.56 -16.50
CA SER A 99 0.55 -51.76 -15.29
C SER A 99 0.73 -50.26 -15.56
N GLN A 100 0.29 -49.41 -14.63
CA GLN A 100 0.71 -47.99 -14.53
C GLN A 100 1.91 -47.84 -13.58
N GLU A 101 2.47 -46.63 -13.57
CA GLU A 101 3.41 -46.03 -12.59
C GLU A 101 4.92 -46.29 -12.70
N VAL A 102 5.63 -45.17 -12.50
CA VAL A 102 7.05 -44.94 -12.15
C VAL A 102 8.15 -45.73 -12.89
N SER A 103 8.94 -44.98 -13.69
CA SER A 103 10.37 -45.27 -13.85
C SER A 103 11.20 -43.99 -13.86
N THR A 104 12.18 -43.93 -12.96
CA THR A 104 13.24 -42.92 -12.94
C THR A 104 14.22 -43.21 -14.08
N ILE A 105 14.58 -42.20 -14.90
CA ILE A 105 15.58 -42.36 -15.95
C ILE A 105 16.77 -41.43 -15.69
N GLN A 106 17.92 -42.04 -15.43
CA GLN A 106 19.22 -41.37 -15.33
C GLN A 106 19.69 -40.94 -16.72
N TRP A 107 20.32 -39.77 -16.84
CA TRP A 107 21.07 -39.42 -18.04
C TRP A 107 22.47 -40.05 -17.97
N ILE A 108 22.81 -40.83 -18.99
CA ILE A 108 24.06 -41.61 -19.07
C ILE A 108 25.17 -40.75 -19.68
N SER A 109 26.36 -40.84 -19.08
CA SER A 109 27.61 -40.30 -19.62
C SER A 109 28.39 -41.35 -20.42
N SER A 110 28.98 -40.90 -21.54
CA SER A 110 30.18 -41.48 -22.16
C SER A 110 30.14 -42.91 -22.72
N VAL A 111 29.95 -43.02 -24.05
CA VAL A 111 30.69 -43.99 -24.89
C VAL A 111 31.08 -43.29 -26.19
N GLU A 112 32.37 -43.28 -26.52
CA GLU A 112 32.86 -42.91 -27.86
C GLU A 112 33.03 -44.17 -28.71
N ALA A 113 32.37 -44.25 -29.87
CA ALA A 113 32.65 -45.27 -30.89
C ALA A 113 32.31 -44.74 -32.29
N LYS A 114 33.32 -44.72 -33.16
CA LYS A 114 33.33 -44.17 -34.52
C LYS A 114 32.17 -44.67 -35.41
N ILE A 115 31.43 -43.75 -36.02
CA ILE A 115 30.86 -43.85 -37.38
C ILE A 115 31.08 -42.49 -38.07
N GLU A 116 31.27 -42.51 -39.39
CA GLU A 116 31.91 -41.44 -40.17
C GLU A 116 30.98 -40.30 -40.66
N ASP A 117 31.64 -39.27 -41.20
CA ASP A 117 31.14 -38.05 -41.85
C ASP A 117 29.63 -37.94 -42.19
N LYS A 118 28.97 -37.00 -41.52
CA LYS A 118 28.17 -35.96 -42.22
C LYS A 118 28.07 -34.67 -41.42
N LYS A 119 28.46 -33.57 -42.07
CA LYS A 119 28.45 -32.21 -41.50
C LYS A 119 27.02 -31.71 -41.21
N VAL A 120 26.95 -30.70 -40.33
CA VAL A 120 25.80 -29.84 -39.99
C VAL A 120 24.82 -30.38 -38.94
N LYS A 121 24.99 -29.85 -37.71
CA LYS A 121 23.98 -28.98 -37.09
C LYS A 121 24.67 -27.91 -36.23
N ARG A 122 24.43 -26.63 -36.52
CA ARG A 122 24.92 -25.51 -35.70
C ARG A 122 24.11 -25.46 -34.40
N GLU A 123 24.79 -25.22 -33.28
CA GLU A 123 24.12 -24.71 -32.09
C GLU A 123 23.48 -23.35 -32.40
N ASN A 124 22.16 -23.23 -32.26
CA ASN A 124 21.47 -21.96 -32.39
C ASN A 124 21.70 -21.11 -31.13
N LYS A 125 22.87 -20.46 -31.03
CA LYS A 125 23.05 -19.32 -30.12
C LYS A 125 21.94 -18.30 -30.41
N LEU A 126 21.07 -18.05 -29.43
CA LEU A 126 20.00 -17.05 -29.58
C LEU A 126 20.65 -15.68 -29.83
N THR A 127 20.15 -14.96 -30.83
CA THR A 127 20.58 -13.57 -31.10
C THR A 127 20.21 -12.67 -29.92
N SER A 128 21.04 -11.65 -29.64
CA SER A 128 20.89 -10.79 -28.46
C SER A 128 19.48 -10.20 -28.33
N GLY A 129 18.92 -9.65 -29.42
CA GLY A 129 17.55 -9.13 -29.44
C GLY A 129 16.46 -10.16 -29.14
N LYS A 130 16.68 -11.45 -29.44
CA LYS A 130 15.76 -12.54 -29.08
C LYS A 130 15.89 -12.91 -27.60
N LEU A 131 17.09 -12.81 -27.03
CA LEU A 131 17.32 -12.98 -25.59
C LEU A 131 16.65 -11.84 -24.79
N GLU A 132 16.81 -10.60 -25.26
CA GLU A 132 16.09 -9.43 -24.72
C GLU A 132 14.57 -9.58 -24.82
N GLN A 133 14.05 -10.05 -25.96
CA GLN A 133 12.62 -10.27 -26.13
C GLN A 133 12.10 -11.28 -25.11
N LEU A 134 12.79 -12.41 -24.92
CA LEU A 134 12.43 -13.41 -23.91
C LEU A 134 12.52 -12.86 -22.47
N ARG A 135 13.50 -12.01 -22.16
CA ARG A 135 13.56 -11.27 -20.88
C ARG A 135 12.33 -10.37 -20.72
N LYS A 136 12.03 -9.53 -21.71
CA LYS A 136 10.86 -8.62 -21.73
C LYS A 136 9.53 -9.38 -21.60
N GLU A 137 9.40 -10.54 -22.23
CA GLU A 137 8.24 -11.45 -22.11
C GLU A 137 8.12 -12.05 -20.69
N LYS A 138 9.21 -12.57 -20.11
CA LYS A 138 9.25 -13.05 -18.70
C LYS A 138 8.83 -11.95 -17.72
N ILE A 139 9.38 -10.75 -17.85
CA ILE A 139 9.08 -9.62 -16.96
C ILE A 139 7.62 -9.18 -17.08
N ASN A 140 7.08 -9.12 -18.31
CA ASN A 140 5.68 -8.78 -18.52
C ASN A 140 4.75 -9.88 -17.98
N PHE A 141 5.13 -11.16 -18.05
CA PHE A 141 4.42 -12.25 -17.38
C PHE A 141 4.44 -12.09 -15.85
N PHE A 142 5.59 -11.76 -15.25
CA PHE A 142 5.71 -11.49 -13.82
C PHE A 142 4.84 -10.29 -13.38
N ARG A 143 4.93 -9.17 -14.11
CA ARG A 143 4.09 -7.97 -13.89
C ARG A 143 2.60 -8.33 -13.94
N ASN A 144 2.18 -9.13 -14.93
CA ASN A 144 0.81 -9.62 -15.03
C ASN A 144 0.40 -10.55 -13.87
N LYS A 145 1.26 -11.50 -13.45
CA LYS A 145 1.04 -12.40 -12.29
C LYS A 145 0.75 -11.60 -11.02
N HIS A 146 1.47 -10.51 -10.80
CA HIS A 146 1.35 -9.64 -9.62
C HIS A 146 0.41 -8.43 -9.82
N LYS A 147 -0.37 -8.39 -10.91
CA LYS A 147 -1.31 -7.28 -11.27
C LYS A 147 -0.63 -5.90 -11.34
N ILE A 148 0.65 -5.84 -11.67
CA ILE A 148 1.47 -4.63 -11.79
C ILE A 148 1.32 -4.04 -13.21
N HIS A 149 0.72 -2.86 -13.32
CA HIS A 149 0.67 -2.10 -14.57
C HIS A 149 1.69 -0.97 -14.52
N VAL A 150 2.52 -0.85 -15.55
CA VAL A 150 3.60 0.16 -15.62
C VAL A 150 3.49 0.96 -16.92
N GLN A 151 3.71 2.27 -16.87
CA GLN A 151 3.70 3.19 -18.02
C GLN A 151 4.85 4.19 -17.89
N GLY A 152 5.56 4.47 -18.99
CA GLY A 152 6.76 5.31 -19.05
C GLY A 152 7.82 4.72 -20.00
N THR A 153 8.93 5.42 -20.21
CA THR A 153 10.11 4.88 -20.92
C THR A 153 11.13 4.29 -19.96
N ASP A 154 12.01 3.42 -20.48
CA ASP A 154 13.19 2.90 -19.79
C ASP A 154 12.86 2.35 -18.39
N LEU A 155 11.90 1.42 -18.37
CA LEU A 155 11.27 0.88 -17.18
C LEU A 155 12.18 -0.14 -16.47
N PRO A 156 12.66 0.12 -15.24
CA PRO A 156 13.43 -0.86 -14.48
C PRO A 156 12.66 -2.15 -14.22
N ASP A 157 13.39 -3.27 -14.18
CA ASP A 157 12.80 -4.57 -13.89
C ASP A 157 12.30 -4.65 -12.44
N PRO A 158 11.24 -5.42 -12.16
CA PRO A 158 10.73 -5.60 -10.81
C PRO A 158 11.53 -6.66 -10.04
N ILE A 159 11.83 -6.40 -8.78
CA ILE A 159 12.38 -7.41 -7.86
C ILE A 159 11.28 -8.36 -7.39
N ALA A 160 11.62 -9.63 -7.15
CA ALA A 160 10.72 -10.63 -6.55
C ALA A 160 10.98 -10.84 -5.05
N THR A 161 12.21 -10.62 -4.58
CA THR A 161 12.62 -10.83 -3.17
C THR A 161 13.37 -9.62 -2.62
N PHE A 162 13.53 -9.53 -1.30
CA PHE A 162 14.36 -8.48 -0.69
C PHE A 162 15.86 -8.78 -0.82
N GLN A 163 16.24 -10.05 -0.99
CA GLN A 163 17.62 -10.49 -1.20
C GLN A 163 18.20 -9.99 -2.52
N GLN A 164 17.37 -9.82 -3.56
CA GLN A 164 17.79 -9.20 -4.83
C GLN A 164 18.24 -7.74 -4.66
N LEU A 165 17.80 -7.01 -3.62
CA LEU A 165 18.31 -5.66 -3.33
C LEU A 165 19.77 -5.66 -2.87
N ASP A 166 20.28 -6.77 -2.35
CA ASP A 166 21.71 -6.93 -2.07
C ASP A 166 22.50 -7.23 -3.35
N GLN A 167 22.01 -8.21 -4.11
CA GLN A 167 22.64 -8.69 -5.35
C GLN A 167 22.74 -7.60 -6.43
N GLU A 168 21.66 -6.87 -6.69
CA GLU A 168 21.60 -5.83 -7.73
C GLU A 168 22.05 -4.45 -7.23
N PHE A 169 21.68 -4.07 -6.01
CA PHE A 169 21.78 -2.68 -5.53
C PHE A 169 22.64 -2.48 -4.27
N LYS A 170 23.20 -3.57 -3.68
CA LYS A 170 24.02 -3.55 -2.46
C LYS A 170 23.36 -2.81 -1.30
N ILE A 171 22.19 -3.29 -0.89
CA ILE A 171 21.49 -2.83 0.33
C ILE A 171 22.41 -2.92 1.56
N ASN A 172 22.26 -1.98 2.49
CA ASN A 172 22.94 -2.09 3.77
C ASN A 172 22.42 -3.32 4.54
N SER A 173 23.31 -4.20 5.00
CA SER A 173 22.93 -5.48 5.63
C SER A 173 22.07 -5.29 6.89
N ARG A 174 22.28 -4.21 7.66
CA ARG A 174 21.42 -3.89 8.81
C ARG A 174 20.02 -3.44 8.38
N LEU A 175 19.90 -2.68 7.29
CA LEU A 175 18.59 -2.33 6.71
C LEU A 175 17.85 -3.58 6.21
N LEU A 176 18.54 -4.51 5.53
CA LEU A 176 17.93 -5.78 5.11
C LEU A 176 17.48 -6.62 6.31
N GLN A 177 18.32 -6.75 7.35
CA GLN A 177 17.96 -7.46 8.57
C GLN A 177 16.73 -6.82 9.25
N ASN A 178 16.72 -5.48 9.40
CA ASN A 178 15.56 -4.77 9.98
C ASN A 178 14.25 -5.00 9.19
N ILE A 179 14.31 -5.19 7.86
CA ILE A 179 13.13 -5.49 7.03
C ILE A 179 12.61 -6.91 7.34
N LEU A 180 13.50 -7.89 7.46
CA LEU A 180 13.17 -9.27 7.80
C LEU A 180 12.67 -9.40 9.25
N ASP A 181 13.39 -8.83 10.21
CA ASP A 181 13.02 -8.73 11.64
C ASP A 181 11.67 -8.02 11.83
N ALA A 182 11.35 -7.05 10.97
CA ALA A 182 10.07 -6.37 10.99
C ALA A 182 8.89 -7.22 10.49
N GLY A 183 9.15 -8.42 9.95
CA GLY A 183 8.18 -9.39 9.46
C GLY A 183 8.00 -9.41 7.93
N PHE A 184 8.78 -8.64 7.17
CA PHE A 184 8.58 -8.47 5.73
C PHE A 184 9.43 -9.46 4.92
N GLN A 185 8.90 -10.68 4.71
CA GLN A 185 9.61 -11.75 4.01
C GLN A 185 9.70 -11.56 2.49
N ILE A 186 8.64 -11.03 1.86
CA ILE A 186 8.53 -10.88 0.40
C ILE A 186 8.01 -9.46 0.09
N PRO A 187 8.57 -8.73 -0.90
CA PRO A 187 8.07 -7.42 -1.30
C PRO A 187 6.64 -7.51 -1.85
N THR A 188 5.78 -6.57 -1.47
CA THR A 188 4.43 -6.46 -2.04
C THR A 188 4.49 -6.00 -3.50
N PRO A 189 3.46 -6.23 -4.34
CA PRO A 189 3.49 -5.83 -5.76
C PRO A 189 3.81 -4.35 -6.05
N ILE A 190 3.50 -3.42 -5.13
CA ILE A 190 3.94 -2.03 -5.28
C ILE A 190 5.42 -1.87 -4.94
N GLN A 191 5.93 -2.54 -3.91
CA GLN A 191 7.36 -2.53 -3.54
C GLN A 191 8.22 -3.14 -4.65
N MET A 192 7.79 -4.30 -5.19
CA MET A 192 8.44 -5.03 -6.29
C MET A 192 8.85 -4.12 -7.46
N GLN A 193 8.00 -3.15 -7.83
CA GLN A 193 8.26 -2.26 -8.98
C GLN A 193 8.64 -0.82 -8.59
N ALA A 194 8.15 -0.27 -7.48
CA ALA A 194 8.45 1.10 -7.07
C ALA A 194 9.87 1.26 -6.50
N ILE A 195 10.37 0.26 -5.76
CA ILE A 195 11.72 0.30 -5.18
C ILE A 195 12.79 0.42 -6.29
N PRO A 196 12.88 -0.46 -7.30
CA PRO A 196 13.86 -0.30 -8.37
C PRO A 196 13.65 0.99 -9.17
N VAL A 197 12.42 1.44 -9.42
CA VAL A 197 12.15 2.74 -10.08
C VAL A 197 12.79 3.91 -9.32
N MET A 198 12.65 3.94 -8.00
CA MET A 198 13.28 4.99 -7.17
C MET A 198 14.79 4.80 -7.02
N LEU A 199 15.31 3.57 -6.95
CA LEU A 199 16.77 3.32 -6.92
C LEU A 199 17.47 3.78 -8.21
N HIS A 200 16.81 3.65 -9.36
CA HIS A 200 17.25 4.22 -10.65
C HIS A 200 17.08 5.75 -10.74
N GLY A 201 16.64 6.44 -9.68
CA GLY A 201 16.52 7.91 -9.65
C GLY A 201 15.43 8.47 -10.57
N ARG A 202 14.44 7.67 -10.97
CA ARG A 202 13.31 8.09 -11.80
C ARG A 202 12.18 8.64 -10.93
N GLU A 203 11.49 9.66 -11.44
CA GLU A 203 10.31 10.20 -10.77
C GLU A 203 9.10 9.27 -10.96
N LEU A 204 8.24 9.19 -9.94
CA LEU A 204 7.27 8.10 -9.80
C LEU A 204 5.86 8.60 -9.43
N LEU A 205 4.84 8.11 -10.15
CA LEU A 205 3.45 8.11 -9.70
C LEU A 205 3.03 6.67 -9.33
N ALA A 206 2.89 6.41 -8.03
CA ALA A 206 2.61 5.10 -7.46
C ALA A 206 1.17 5.02 -6.90
N SER A 207 0.31 4.25 -7.59
CA SER A 207 -1.07 4.00 -7.18
C SER A 207 -1.26 2.55 -6.74
N ALA A 208 -1.58 2.35 -5.46
CA ALA A 208 -1.93 1.03 -4.92
C ALA A 208 -2.85 1.18 -3.70
N PRO A 209 -3.81 0.25 -3.46
CA PRO A 209 -4.78 0.38 -2.37
C PRO A 209 -4.17 0.59 -0.97
N THR A 210 -4.98 1.05 -0.02
CA THR A 210 -4.58 1.16 1.39
C THR A 210 -4.17 -0.23 1.94
N GLY A 211 -3.07 -0.30 2.70
CA GLY A 211 -2.53 -1.56 3.22
C GLY A 211 -1.61 -2.32 2.26
N SER A 212 -1.43 -1.88 1.01
CA SER A 212 -0.53 -2.51 0.03
C SER A 212 0.98 -2.38 0.30
N GLY A 213 1.40 -1.75 1.41
CA GLY A 213 2.82 -1.57 1.75
C GLY A 213 3.53 -0.37 1.10
N LYS A 214 2.78 0.62 0.58
CA LYS A 214 3.32 1.86 -0.03
C LYS A 214 4.42 2.55 0.79
N THR A 215 4.30 2.57 2.12
CA THR A 215 5.27 3.24 3.01
C THR A 215 6.69 2.70 2.86
N LEU A 216 6.88 1.37 2.87
CA LEU A 216 8.19 0.77 2.63
C LEU A 216 8.66 0.96 1.18
N ALA A 217 7.73 1.01 0.23
CA ALA A 217 8.02 1.18 -1.19
C ALA A 217 8.73 2.51 -1.52
N PHE A 218 8.56 3.55 -0.69
CA PHE A 218 9.42 4.74 -0.71
C PHE A 218 10.51 4.76 0.39
N SER A 219 10.24 4.20 1.58
CA SER A 219 11.18 4.30 2.70
C SER A 219 12.47 3.51 2.46
N ILE A 220 12.38 2.31 1.87
CA ILE A 220 13.56 1.48 1.52
C ILE A 220 14.49 2.19 0.52
N PRO A 221 14.02 2.65 -0.66
CA PRO A 221 14.89 3.32 -1.63
C PRO A 221 15.43 4.67 -1.13
N ILE A 222 14.70 5.41 -0.28
CA ILE A 222 15.24 6.61 0.38
C ILE A 222 16.45 6.24 1.25
N LEU A 223 16.32 5.26 2.15
CA LEU A 223 17.41 4.88 3.05
C LEU A 223 18.62 4.34 2.29
N MET A 224 18.39 3.54 1.24
CA MET A 224 19.45 3.06 0.34
C MET A 224 20.14 4.19 -0.44
N HIS A 225 19.38 5.15 -0.98
CA HIS A 225 19.94 6.27 -1.73
C HIS A 225 20.74 7.24 -0.85
N LEU A 226 20.25 7.52 0.38
CA LEU A 226 20.93 8.37 1.34
C LEU A 226 22.17 7.71 1.98
N LYS A 227 22.27 6.38 1.95
CA LYS A 227 23.34 5.48 2.41
C LYS A 227 23.70 5.52 3.91
N GLN A 228 24.02 6.69 4.43
CA GLN A 228 24.47 6.92 5.82
C GLN A 228 24.00 8.32 6.28
N PRO A 229 23.89 8.59 7.60
CA PRO A 229 23.60 9.94 8.10
C PRO A 229 24.68 10.96 7.72
N THR A 230 24.30 12.22 7.48
CA THR A 230 25.23 13.33 7.19
C THR A 230 24.77 14.65 7.82
N ASN A 231 25.70 15.52 8.21
CA ASN A 231 25.37 16.81 8.84
C ASN A 231 25.00 17.93 7.83
N LYS A 232 24.35 17.56 6.72
CA LYS A 232 23.93 18.50 5.66
C LYS A 232 22.55 19.11 5.91
N GLY A 233 21.74 18.49 6.76
CA GLY A 233 20.31 18.80 6.91
C GLY A 233 19.44 17.83 6.12
N PHE A 234 18.16 18.17 5.99
CA PHE A 234 17.16 17.28 5.41
C PHE A 234 17.49 16.95 3.94
N ARG A 235 17.75 15.67 3.68
CA ARG A 235 17.97 15.11 2.34
C ARG A 235 16.77 14.35 1.81
N ALA A 236 15.85 13.90 2.68
CA ALA A 236 14.54 13.44 2.26
C ALA A 236 13.42 14.17 3.00
N LEU A 237 12.38 14.54 2.26
CA LEU A 237 11.17 15.19 2.75
C LEU A 237 9.96 14.35 2.36
N ILE A 238 9.17 13.94 3.34
CA ILE A 238 7.97 13.13 3.17
C ILE A 238 6.76 13.91 3.69
N ILE A 239 5.82 14.18 2.78
CA ILE A 239 4.61 14.96 3.00
C ILE A 239 3.41 14.03 3.10
N SER A 240 2.53 14.29 4.06
CA SER A 240 1.32 13.51 4.32
C SER A 240 0.14 14.42 4.70
N PRO A 241 -1.12 14.10 4.35
CA PRO A 241 -2.28 14.93 4.67
C PRO A 241 -2.56 15.09 6.17
N THR A 242 -2.39 14.04 6.98
CA THR A 242 -2.72 14.08 8.41
C THR A 242 -1.49 13.93 9.30
N ARG A 243 -1.55 14.49 10.52
CA ARG A 243 -0.48 14.35 11.52
C ARG A 243 -0.37 12.90 12.01
N GLU A 244 -1.50 12.20 11.97
CA GLU A 244 -1.69 10.80 12.28
C GLU A 244 -1.00 9.90 11.24
N LEU A 245 -1.11 10.18 9.94
CA LEU A 245 -0.46 9.39 8.89
C LEU A 245 1.05 9.67 8.83
N ALA A 246 1.45 10.93 8.99
CA ALA A 246 2.84 11.26 9.28
C ALA A 246 3.34 10.51 10.54
N SER A 247 2.51 10.43 11.59
CA SER A 247 2.64 9.56 12.79
C SER A 247 3.07 8.14 12.45
N GLN A 248 2.30 7.49 11.58
CA GLN A 248 2.56 6.12 11.14
C GLN A 248 3.87 6.03 10.32
N ILE A 249 4.04 6.88 9.30
CA ILE A 249 5.21 6.88 8.41
C ILE A 249 6.52 7.07 9.20
N HIS A 250 6.54 7.98 10.18
CA HIS A 250 7.71 8.22 11.03
C HIS A 250 8.11 6.98 11.85
N ARG A 251 7.14 6.25 12.42
CA ARG A 251 7.40 5.05 13.23
C ARG A 251 7.93 3.89 12.38
N GLU A 252 7.33 3.64 11.21
CA GLU A 252 7.81 2.59 10.29
C GLU A 252 9.23 2.91 9.80
N LEU A 253 9.52 4.18 9.47
CA LEU A 253 10.86 4.64 9.10
C LEU A 253 11.90 4.43 10.21
N VAL A 254 11.57 4.82 11.45
CA VAL A 254 12.46 4.60 12.61
C VAL A 254 12.70 3.11 12.83
N LYS A 255 11.67 2.26 12.74
CA LYS A 255 11.81 0.81 12.88
C LYS A 255 12.78 0.23 11.84
N ILE A 256 12.59 0.51 10.55
CA ILE A 256 13.45 -0.09 9.51
C ILE A 256 14.86 0.52 9.44
N SER A 257 15.10 1.69 10.03
CA SER A 257 16.42 2.33 10.09
C SER A 257 17.17 2.09 11.42
N GLU A 258 16.66 1.23 12.31
CA GLU A 258 17.28 0.93 13.59
C GLU A 258 18.72 0.40 13.43
N GLY A 259 19.68 1.01 14.14
CA GLY A 259 21.11 0.71 14.01
C GLY A 259 21.82 1.26 12.77
N THR A 260 21.12 1.94 11.85
CA THR A 260 21.75 2.58 10.66
C THR A 260 22.19 4.04 10.89
N GLY A 261 21.81 4.63 12.02
CA GLY A 261 22.20 5.99 12.42
C GLY A 261 21.42 7.14 11.76
N PHE A 262 20.46 6.88 10.87
CA PHE A 262 19.64 7.95 10.26
C PHE A 262 18.80 8.71 11.30
N ARG A 263 18.80 10.04 11.20
CA ARG A 263 18.11 10.93 12.16
C ARG A 263 16.83 11.47 11.54
N ILE A 264 15.70 10.86 11.92
CA ILE A 264 14.39 11.03 11.28
C ILE A 264 13.48 11.90 12.16
N HIS A 265 13.06 13.06 11.67
CA HIS A 265 12.34 14.07 12.44
C HIS A 265 10.84 14.16 12.11
N MET A 266 10.06 14.63 13.08
CA MET A 266 8.65 15.01 12.95
C MET A 266 8.35 16.35 13.64
N ILE A 267 7.70 17.28 12.92
CA ILE A 267 7.32 18.59 13.44
C ILE A 267 5.98 18.52 14.22
N HIS A 268 6.05 18.14 15.50
CA HIS A 268 4.85 18.02 16.34
C HIS A 268 4.11 19.37 16.54
N LYS A 269 4.81 20.46 16.91
CA LYS A 269 4.26 21.81 17.17
C LYS A 269 5.09 22.90 16.44
N ALA A 270 4.44 23.72 15.61
CA ALA A 270 5.11 24.76 14.80
C ALA A 270 5.89 25.78 15.65
N ALA A 271 5.24 26.44 16.61
CA ALA A 271 5.87 27.49 17.43
C ALA A 271 7.01 26.96 18.32
N VAL A 272 6.99 25.67 18.70
CA VAL A 272 8.09 25.02 19.43
C VAL A 272 9.22 24.62 18.48
N ALA A 273 8.89 24.23 17.24
CA ALA A 273 9.88 24.00 16.21
C ALA A 273 10.64 25.30 15.88
N ALA A 274 9.94 26.40 15.57
CA ALA A 274 10.55 27.71 15.34
C ALA A 274 11.54 28.13 16.46
N LYS A 275 11.21 27.89 17.74
CA LYS A 275 12.08 28.23 18.88
C LYS A 275 13.21 27.22 19.18
N LYS A 276 13.15 25.97 18.69
CA LYS A 276 14.21 24.95 18.89
C LYS A 276 15.00 24.58 17.63
N PHE A 277 14.54 25.02 16.45
CA PHE A 277 15.04 24.57 15.15
C PHE A 277 15.38 25.76 14.22
N GLY A 278 16.23 26.67 14.68
CA GLY A 278 16.92 27.57 13.75
C GLY A 278 17.85 26.80 12.78
N PRO A 279 18.37 27.43 11.70
CA PRO A 279 19.12 26.74 10.64
C PRO A 279 20.38 25.95 11.06
N LYS A 280 20.89 26.15 12.28
CA LYS A 280 22.00 25.34 12.87
C LYS A 280 21.53 23.99 13.44
N SER A 281 20.22 23.80 13.64
CA SER A 281 19.60 22.63 14.27
C SER A 281 19.05 21.64 13.26
N SER A 282 18.48 22.13 12.14
CA SER A 282 18.04 21.30 11.00
C SER A 282 19.16 20.42 10.45
N LYS A 283 20.41 20.92 10.44
CA LYS A 283 21.63 20.20 10.04
C LYS A 283 21.93 18.91 10.83
N LYS A 284 21.23 18.67 11.95
CA LYS A 284 21.33 17.44 12.76
C LYS A 284 20.39 16.32 12.32
N PHE A 285 19.56 16.52 11.29
CA PHE A 285 18.57 15.54 10.82
C PHE A 285 18.72 15.26 9.33
N ASP A 286 18.37 14.03 8.93
CA ASP A 286 18.54 13.53 7.57
C ASP A 286 17.22 13.43 6.80
N ILE A 287 16.13 13.10 7.50
CA ILE A 287 14.81 12.85 6.93
C ILE A 287 13.74 13.61 7.72
N LEU A 288 12.82 14.27 7.03
CA LEU A 288 11.66 14.95 7.63
C LEU A 288 10.35 14.29 7.20
N VAL A 289 9.50 13.95 8.17
CA VAL A 289 8.10 13.56 7.95
C VAL A 289 7.17 14.67 8.49
N THR A 290 6.31 15.23 7.64
CA THR A 290 5.53 16.44 7.99
C THR A 290 4.21 16.56 7.21
N THR A 291 3.42 17.60 7.54
CA THR A 291 2.19 17.96 6.82
C THR A 291 2.35 19.32 6.10
N PRO A 292 1.62 19.58 4.99
CA PRO A 292 1.85 20.76 4.13
C PRO A 292 1.78 22.10 4.87
N ASN A 293 0.65 22.35 5.57
CA ASN A 293 0.43 23.57 6.36
C ASN A 293 1.55 23.82 7.40
N ARG A 294 2.10 22.74 7.98
CA ARG A 294 3.16 22.82 9.00
C ARG A 294 4.50 23.20 8.39
N LEU A 295 4.82 22.71 7.20
CA LEU A 295 6.04 23.03 6.47
C LEU A 295 6.01 24.45 5.90
N ILE A 296 4.89 24.83 5.26
CA ILE A 296 4.68 26.18 4.72
C ILE A 296 4.81 27.26 5.79
N TYR A 297 4.31 27.01 7.00
CA TYR A 297 4.47 27.94 8.12
C TYR A 297 5.95 28.22 8.43
N LEU A 298 6.81 27.18 8.45
CA LEU A 298 8.25 27.34 8.76
C LEU A 298 9.01 27.99 7.60
N LEU A 299 8.66 27.65 6.35
CA LEU A 299 9.24 28.26 5.14
C LEU A 299 8.89 29.75 4.99
N LYS A 300 7.75 30.20 5.55
CA LYS A 300 7.28 31.59 5.53
C LYS A 300 7.71 32.42 6.76
N GLN A 301 8.58 31.91 7.61
CA GLN A 301 9.19 32.71 8.68
C GLN A 301 10.35 33.53 8.11
N ASP A 302 10.66 34.66 8.73
CA ASP A 302 11.84 35.46 8.45
C ASP A 302 12.73 35.54 9.71
N PRO A 303 13.98 35.01 9.68
CA PRO A 303 14.52 34.11 8.66
C PRO A 303 13.78 32.75 8.64
N PRO A 304 13.84 31.98 7.54
CA PRO A 304 13.15 30.69 7.43
C PRO A 304 13.51 29.70 8.55
N GLY A 305 12.48 29.16 9.19
CA GLY A 305 12.60 28.19 10.29
C GLY A 305 12.94 26.76 9.84
N ILE A 306 13.24 26.57 8.55
CA ILE A 306 13.69 25.31 7.96
C ILE A 306 14.45 25.56 6.65
N ASP A 307 15.45 24.72 6.40
CA ASP A 307 16.23 24.66 5.17
C ASP A 307 15.89 23.34 4.42
N LEU A 308 15.63 23.45 3.13
CA LEU A 308 15.32 22.34 2.20
C LEU A 308 16.27 22.28 0.99
N THR A 309 17.32 23.11 0.96
CA THR A 309 18.27 23.21 -0.17
C THR A 309 19.00 21.90 -0.46
N SER A 310 19.16 21.04 0.57
CA SER A 310 19.83 19.74 0.47
C SER A 310 18.90 18.55 0.16
N VAL A 311 17.61 18.78 -0.13
CA VAL A 311 16.64 17.69 -0.38
C VAL A 311 16.93 16.97 -1.70
N GLU A 312 17.33 15.70 -1.60
CA GLU A 312 17.56 14.75 -2.70
C GLU A 312 16.27 13.98 -3.05
N TRP A 313 15.37 13.74 -2.08
CA TRP A 313 14.08 13.06 -2.30
C TRP A 313 12.88 13.81 -1.71
N LEU A 314 11.84 14.01 -2.52
CA LEU A 314 10.57 14.61 -2.12
C LEU A 314 9.41 13.64 -2.39
N VAL A 315 8.79 13.13 -1.33
CA VAL A 315 7.68 12.16 -1.41
C VAL A 315 6.38 12.77 -0.89
N VAL A 316 5.28 12.46 -1.55
CA VAL A 316 3.92 12.88 -1.16
C VAL A 316 3.02 11.64 -1.08
N ASP A 317 2.59 11.25 0.12
CA ASP A 317 1.69 10.09 0.35
C ASP A 317 0.23 10.52 0.62
N GLU A 318 -0.74 9.64 0.33
CA GLU A 318 -2.17 9.95 0.15
C GLU A 318 -2.38 11.24 -0.70
N SER A 319 -1.63 11.34 -1.82
CA SER A 319 -1.66 12.49 -2.73
C SER A 319 -3.03 12.74 -3.38
N ASP A 320 -3.86 11.71 -3.55
CA ASP A 320 -5.26 11.84 -3.94
C ASP A 320 -6.09 12.64 -2.93
N LYS A 321 -5.83 12.51 -1.63
CA LYS A 321 -6.51 13.31 -0.58
C LYS A 321 -6.01 14.73 -0.50
N LEU A 322 -4.71 14.93 -0.63
CA LEU A 322 -4.13 16.26 -0.72
C LEU A 322 -4.69 17.07 -1.91
N PHE A 323 -5.15 16.41 -2.98
CA PHE A 323 -5.81 17.06 -4.13
C PHE A 323 -7.35 17.16 -4.02
N GLU A 324 -8.02 16.49 -3.07
CA GLU A 324 -9.47 16.66 -2.81
C GLU A 324 -9.79 18.01 -2.18
N ASP A 325 -8.96 18.47 -1.22
CA ASP A 325 -9.26 19.61 -0.32
C ASP A 325 -9.28 20.99 -1.02
N GLY A 326 -8.97 21.06 -2.33
CA GLY A 326 -9.27 22.22 -3.17
C GLY A 326 -8.13 22.63 -4.12
N LYS A 327 -8.51 23.08 -5.33
CA LYS A 327 -7.54 23.43 -6.41
C LYS A 327 -6.62 24.62 -6.09
N THR A 328 -6.97 25.45 -5.11
CA THR A 328 -6.26 26.68 -4.68
C THR A 328 -5.77 26.59 -3.22
N GLY A 329 -5.67 25.36 -2.69
CA GLY A 329 -5.20 25.10 -1.33
C GLY A 329 -3.86 24.40 -1.38
N PHE A 330 -3.90 23.07 -1.46
CA PHE A 330 -2.67 22.27 -1.45
C PHE A 330 -1.78 22.45 -2.68
N ARG A 331 -2.33 22.70 -3.88
CA ARG A 331 -1.49 22.84 -5.09
C ARG A 331 -0.48 23.97 -4.98
N ASP A 332 -0.90 25.11 -4.46
CA ASP A 332 -0.06 26.30 -4.31
C ASP A 332 0.95 26.12 -3.16
N GLN A 333 0.58 25.34 -2.13
CA GLN A 333 1.51 24.87 -1.09
C GLN A 333 2.55 23.91 -1.66
N LEU A 334 2.15 22.92 -2.47
CA LEU A 334 3.08 21.97 -3.08
C LEU A 334 4.03 22.66 -4.06
N ALA A 335 3.54 23.62 -4.85
CA ALA A 335 4.39 24.49 -5.68
C ALA A 335 5.40 25.28 -4.83
N SER A 336 4.97 25.88 -3.71
CA SER A 336 5.87 26.59 -2.78
C SER A 336 6.94 25.66 -2.19
N ILE A 337 6.61 24.41 -1.88
CA ILE A 337 7.56 23.41 -1.36
C ILE A 337 8.49 22.91 -2.46
N PHE A 338 8.00 22.73 -3.69
CA PHE A 338 8.78 22.37 -4.86
C PHE A 338 9.83 23.43 -5.19
N LEU A 339 9.48 24.72 -5.07
CA LEU A 339 10.41 25.86 -5.23
C LEU A 339 11.45 25.92 -4.09
N ALA A 340 11.09 25.54 -2.87
CA ALA A 340 12.03 25.50 -1.74
C ALA A 340 13.04 24.33 -1.80
N CYS A 341 12.74 23.26 -2.55
CA CYS A 341 13.63 22.11 -2.74
C CYS A 341 14.57 22.35 -3.94
N THR A 342 15.53 23.27 -3.78
CA THR A 342 16.38 23.79 -4.87
C THR A 342 17.52 22.89 -5.34
N SER A 343 17.69 21.70 -4.76
CA SER A 343 18.76 20.76 -5.12
C SER A 343 18.64 20.29 -6.57
N HIS A 344 19.74 20.37 -7.34
CA HIS A 344 19.83 19.78 -8.69
C HIS A 344 19.66 18.25 -8.70
N LYS A 345 19.67 17.60 -7.53
CA LYS A 345 19.47 16.15 -7.37
C LYS A 345 18.04 15.76 -7.02
N VAL A 346 17.15 16.73 -6.75
CA VAL A 346 15.82 16.42 -6.21
C VAL A 346 15.04 15.49 -7.14
N LYS A 347 14.59 14.36 -6.61
CA LYS A 347 13.68 13.41 -7.26
C LYS A 347 12.38 13.30 -6.47
N ARG A 348 11.27 13.20 -7.20
CA ARG A 348 9.91 13.30 -6.66
C ARG A 348 9.14 12.00 -6.84
N ALA A 349 8.42 11.58 -5.81
CA ALA A 349 7.52 10.43 -5.88
C ALA A 349 6.16 10.71 -5.24
N MET A 350 5.10 10.49 -6.01
CA MET A 350 3.71 10.73 -5.64
C MET A 350 3.04 9.39 -5.36
N PHE A 351 2.73 9.11 -4.10
CA PHE A 351 2.04 7.89 -3.66
C PHE A 351 0.56 8.18 -3.40
N SER A 352 -0.29 7.24 -3.82
CA SER A 352 -1.74 7.41 -3.83
C SER A 352 -2.45 6.11 -3.51
N ALA A 353 -3.64 6.17 -2.90
CA ALA A 353 -4.50 4.98 -2.78
C ALA A 353 -5.27 4.69 -4.07
N THR A 354 -5.60 5.75 -4.81
CA THR A 354 -6.43 5.72 -6.02
C THR A 354 -5.74 6.37 -7.21
N PHE A 355 -6.23 6.07 -8.40
CA PHE A 355 -5.75 6.63 -9.65
C PHE A 355 -6.56 7.88 -10.04
N ALA A 356 -6.40 8.94 -9.26
CA ALA A 356 -7.12 10.20 -9.41
C ALA A 356 -6.58 11.04 -10.58
N TYR A 357 -7.44 11.36 -11.55
CA TYR A 357 -7.08 12.12 -12.77
C TYR A 357 -6.43 13.49 -12.47
N ASP A 358 -6.95 14.23 -11.48
CA ASP A 358 -6.40 15.53 -11.08
C ASP A 358 -5.00 15.43 -10.41
N VAL A 359 -4.57 14.22 -10.00
CA VAL A 359 -3.19 13.92 -9.58
C VAL A 359 -2.35 13.48 -10.79
N GLU A 360 -2.84 12.55 -11.62
CA GLU A 360 -2.14 12.07 -12.82
C GLU A 360 -1.74 13.22 -13.76
N GLN A 361 -2.69 14.11 -14.09
CA GLN A 361 -2.41 15.25 -14.95
C GLN A 361 -1.41 16.22 -14.33
N TRP A 362 -1.45 16.41 -13.01
CA TRP A 362 -0.48 17.27 -12.33
C TRP A 362 0.93 16.64 -12.34
N CYS A 363 1.03 15.33 -12.12
CA CYS A 363 2.31 14.62 -12.20
C CYS A 363 2.93 14.76 -13.59
N ARG A 364 2.16 14.51 -14.66
CA ARG A 364 2.60 14.66 -16.06
C ARG A 364 3.04 16.08 -16.45
N LEU A 365 2.68 17.10 -15.66
CA LEU A 365 3.01 18.51 -15.90
C LEU A 365 4.12 19.06 -14.99
N ASN A 366 4.47 18.35 -13.91
CA ASN A 366 5.38 18.86 -12.86
C ASN A 366 6.52 17.89 -12.50
N LEU A 367 6.51 16.67 -13.06
CA LEU A 367 7.51 15.63 -12.84
C LEU A 367 8.24 15.27 -14.15
N ASP A 368 9.54 15.04 -14.07
CA ASP A 368 10.40 14.70 -15.20
C ASP A 368 10.34 13.19 -15.53
N ASN A 369 10.12 12.89 -16.82
CA ASN A 369 10.05 11.54 -17.40
C ASN A 369 9.40 10.48 -16.47
N VAL A 370 8.24 10.84 -15.90
CA VAL A 370 7.61 10.13 -14.79
C VAL A 370 7.15 8.71 -15.16
N ILE A 371 7.62 7.72 -14.39
CA ILE A 371 7.10 6.36 -14.45
C ILE A 371 5.82 6.29 -13.62
N THR A 372 4.78 5.70 -14.19
CA THR A 372 3.50 5.45 -13.50
C THR A 372 3.37 3.96 -13.20
N VAL A 373 3.16 3.60 -11.94
CA VAL A 373 2.94 2.23 -11.45
C VAL A 373 1.54 2.14 -10.83
N SER A 374 0.73 1.17 -11.27
CA SER A 374 -0.64 0.94 -10.78
C SER A 374 -0.87 -0.53 -10.47
N ILE A 375 -1.18 -0.84 -9.21
CA ILE A 375 -1.46 -2.22 -8.76
C ILE A 375 -2.97 -2.50 -8.82
N GLY A 376 -3.34 -3.60 -9.47
CA GLY A 376 -4.74 -3.97 -9.68
C GLY A 376 -5.46 -3.06 -10.68
N ALA A 377 -6.79 -3.13 -10.69
CA ALA A 377 -7.62 -2.28 -11.54
C ALA A 377 -7.63 -0.82 -11.02
N ARG A 378 -7.49 0.15 -11.95
CA ARG A 378 -7.49 1.59 -11.62
C ARG A 378 -8.76 1.97 -10.85
N ASN A 379 -8.59 2.52 -9.64
CA ASN A 379 -9.66 2.95 -8.72
C ASN A 379 -10.52 1.82 -8.11
N SER A 380 -10.08 0.56 -8.14
CA SER A 380 -10.76 -0.52 -7.41
C SER A 380 -10.48 -0.47 -5.90
N ALA A 381 -11.36 -1.11 -5.13
CA ALA A 381 -11.15 -1.39 -3.71
C ALA A 381 -10.18 -2.57 -3.50
N VAL A 382 -9.94 -2.95 -2.23
CA VAL A 382 -9.22 -4.19 -1.92
C VAL A 382 -10.16 -5.38 -2.14
N GLU A 383 -9.75 -6.33 -2.99
CA GLU A 383 -10.52 -7.52 -3.38
C GLU A 383 -10.87 -8.46 -2.19
N THR A 384 -10.23 -8.27 -1.02
CA THR A 384 -10.50 -9.01 0.22
C THR A 384 -11.67 -8.47 1.03
N VAL A 385 -12.25 -7.33 0.64
CA VAL A 385 -13.36 -6.68 1.36
C VAL A 385 -14.68 -6.94 0.65
N GLU A 386 -15.54 -7.74 1.28
CA GLU A 386 -16.95 -7.91 0.92
C GLU A 386 -17.67 -6.56 1.08
N GLN A 387 -18.35 -6.07 0.04
CA GLN A 387 -18.95 -4.74 0.01
C GLN A 387 -20.46 -4.84 -0.23
N GLU A 388 -21.24 -4.24 0.66
CA GLU A 388 -22.70 -4.30 0.67
C GLU A 388 -23.31 -2.88 0.66
N LEU A 389 -24.33 -2.67 -0.17
CA LEU A 389 -25.14 -1.46 -0.23
C LEU A 389 -26.53 -1.74 0.34
N LEU A 390 -26.84 -1.13 1.50
CA LEU A 390 -28.14 -1.25 2.15
C LEU A 390 -28.95 0.03 1.95
N PHE A 391 -30.07 -0.08 1.24
CA PHE A 391 -31.04 1.01 1.13
C PHE A 391 -31.85 1.09 2.42
N VAL A 392 -31.95 2.30 3.00
CA VAL A 392 -32.65 2.52 4.27
C VAL A 392 -33.77 3.57 4.16
N GLY A 393 -34.06 4.07 2.96
CA GLY A 393 -35.06 5.11 2.71
C GLY A 393 -34.62 6.49 3.21
N SER A 394 -34.67 6.69 4.52
CA SER A 394 -34.50 7.96 5.23
C SER A 394 -33.32 7.94 6.21
N GLU A 395 -32.99 9.11 6.76
CA GLU A 395 -32.01 9.25 7.85
C GLU A 395 -32.45 8.48 9.12
N THR A 396 -33.75 8.41 9.42
CA THR A 396 -34.29 7.60 10.52
C THR A 396 -34.13 6.09 10.29
N GLY A 397 -34.23 5.63 9.05
CA GLY A 397 -34.01 4.24 8.68
C GLY A 397 -32.59 3.74 8.95
N LYS A 398 -31.57 4.61 8.88
CA LYS A 398 -30.17 4.26 9.24
C LYS A 398 -30.05 3.76 10.68
N LEU A 399 -30.79 4.38 11.61
CA LEU A 399 -30.72 4.03 13.03
C LEU A 399 -31.42 2.69 13.29
N LEU A 400 -32.51 2.41 12.57
CA LEU A 400 -33.19 1.10 12.59
C LEU A 400 -32.27 0.01 12.00
N ALA A 401 -31.63 0.26 10.86
CA ALA A 401 -30.68 -0.67 10.26
C ALA A 401 -29.46 -0.93 11.17
N MET A 402 -28.95 0.09 11.87
CA MET A 402 -27.88 -0.08 12.85
C MET A 402 -28.34 -0.93 14.05
N ARG A 403 -29.54 -0.68 14.58
CA ARG A 403 -30.18 -1.52 15.63
C ARG A 403 -30.39 -2.96 15.16
N GLU A 404 -30.73 -3.17 13.89
CA GLU A 404 -30.89 -4.51 13.30
C GLU A 404 -29.55 -5.26 13.19
N LEU A 405 -28.46 -4.59 12.77
CA LEU A 405 -27.11 -5.16 12.78
C LEU A 405 -26.64 -5.51 14.20
N VAL A 406 -26.98 -4.70 15.21
CA VAL A 406 -26.72 -5.00 16.62
C VAL A 406 -27.48 -6.26 17.05
N LYS A 407 -28.78 -6.34 16.75
CA LYS A 407 -29.64 -7.47 17.13
C LYS A 407 -29.28 -8.79 16.43
N LYS A 408 -28.80 -8.75 15.19
CA LYS A 408 -28.26 -9.91 14.48
C LYS A 408 -26.88 -10.35 15.00
N GLY A 409 -26.21 -9.47 15.75
CA GLY A 409 -24.82 -9.64 16.14
C GLY A 409 -23.84 -9.29 15.01
N PHE A 410 -22.67 -8.80 15.41
CA PHE A 410 -21.51 -8.60 14.55
C PHE A 410 -20.24 -8.97 15.32
N ASN A 411 -19.15 -9.28 14.62
CA ASN A 411 -17.86 -9.54 15.23
C ASN A 411 -17.10 -8.21 15.42
N PRO A 412 -16.82 -7.75 16.66
CA PRO A 412 -15.90 -6.65 16.90
C PRO A 412 -14.48 -7.02 16.45
N PRO A 413 -13.58 -6.05 16.21
CA PRO A 413 -13.78 -4.60 16.24
C PRO A 413 -14.51 -4.06 15.00
N VAL A 414 -15.44 -3.11 15.21
CA VAL A 414 -16.22 -2.45 14.16
C VAL A 414 -15.87 -0.96 14.09
N LEU A 415 -15.71 -0.43 12.87
CA LEU A 415 -15.44 0.98 12.62
C LEU A 415 -16.60 1.64 11.87
N VAL A 416 -17.23 2.65 12.47
CA VAL A 416 -18.41 3.34 11.92
C VAL A 416 -18.03 4.72 11.42
N PHE A 417 -18.43 5.05 10.19
CA PHE A 417 -18.18 6.33 9.55
C PHE A 417 -19.44 7.20 9.47
N VAL A 418 -19.33 8.40 10.04
CA VAL A 418 -20.34 9.46 9.98
C VAL A 418 -19.77 10.73 9.33
N GLN A 419 -20.67 11.57 8.81
CA GLN A 419 -20.33 12.77 8.06
C GLN A 419 -19.84 13.93 8.94
N SER A 420 -20.38 14.06 10.17
CA SER A 420 -20.08 15.19 11.05
C SER A 420 -19.81 14.76 12.49
N ILE A 421 -19.31 15.71 13.29
CA ILE A 421 -18.92 15.51 14.68
C ILE A 421 -20.14 15.43 15.61
N GLU A 422 -21.19 16.15 15.25
CA GLU A 422 -22.49 16.19 15.91
C GLU A 422 -23.14 14.82 15.78
N ARG A 423 -23.21 14.30 14.54
CA ARG A 423 -23.72 12.96 14.23
C ARG A 423 -22.92 11.84 14.93
N ALA A 424 -21.62 12.03 15.12
CA ALA A 424 -20.80 11.10 15.91
C ALA A 424 -21.26 11.02 17.37
N LYS A 425 -21.51 12.18 18.00
CA LYS A 425 -21.99 12.29 19.39
C LYS A 425 -23.43 11.79 19.53
N GLU A 426 -24.29 12.12 18.57
CA GLU A 426 -25.68 11.66 18.52
C GLU A 426 -25.79 10.12 18.43
N LEU A 427 -25.12 9.50 17.44
CA LEU A 427 -25.11 8.04 17.27
C LEU A 427 -24.46 7.32 18.46
N PHE A 428 -23.43 7.90 19.07
CA PHE A 428 -22.82 7.39 20.30
C PHE A 428 -23.80 7.32 21.47
N HIS A 429 -24.64 8.34 21.66
CA HIS A 429 -25.66 8.32 22.70
C HIS A 429 -26.73 7.25 22.43
N GLU A 430 -27.24 7.13 21.20
CA GLU A 430 -28.19 6.08 20.83
C GLU A 430 -27.62 4.67 21.05
N LEU A 431 -26.37 4.40 20.66
CA LEU A 431 -25.74 3.08 20.80
C LEU A 431 -25.33 2.74 22.25
N ILE A 432 -25.13 3.72 23.12
CA ILE A 432 -24.97 3.47 24.57
C ILE A 432 -26.27 2.94 25.19
N TYR A 433 -27.44 3.45 24.78
CA TYR A 433 -28.72 2.95 25.30
C TYR A 433 -29.03 1.51 24.87
N GLU A 434 -28.44 1.03 23.76
CA GLU A 434 -28.47 -0.39 23.35
C GLU A 434 -27.46 -1.28 24.11
N GLY A 435 -26.71 -0.73 25.08
CA GLY A 435 -25.75 -1.49 25.90
C GLY A 435 -24.42 -1.82 25.21
N ILE A 436 -24.07 -1.14 24.13
CA ILE A 436 -22.89 -1.45 23.30
C ILE A 436 -21.64 -0.75 23.85
N ASN A 437 -20.51 -1.46 23.91
CA ASN A 437 -19.20 -0.86 24.16
C ASN A 437 -18.75 0.03 22.98
N VAL A 438 -19.09 1.32 23.02
CA VAL A 438 -18.88 2.31 21.94
C VAL A 438 -18.06 3.54 22.39
N ASP A 439 -17.28 4.14 21.49
CA ASP A 439 -16.62 5.45 21.68
C ASP A 439 -16.53 6.24 20.36
N VAL A 440 -16.15 7.52 20.45
CA VAL A 440 -16.07 8.49 19.35
C VAL A 440 -14.69 9.14 19.22
N ILE A 441 -14.07 9.04 18.03
CA ILE A 441 -12.80 9.71 17.71
C ILE A 441 -13.02 11.03 16.92
N HIS A 442 -13.14 12.09 17.72
CA HIS A 442 -13.39 13.51 17.42
C HIS A 442 -12.25 14.43 17.00
N ALA A 443 -12.48 15.48 16.18
CA ALA A 443 -11.52 16.58 16.01
C ALA A 443 -11.30 17.36 17.32
N ASP A 444 -12.37 17.61 18.08
CA ASP A 444 -12.38 18.23 19.41
C ASP A 444 -11.91 17.30 20.54
N ARG A 445 -11.66 16.01 20.29
CA ARG A 445 -10.94 15.15 21.25
C ARG A 445 -9.46 15.52 21.28
N THR A 446 -8.89 15.65 22.48
CA THR A 446 -7.44 15.92 22.66
C THR A 446 -6.60 14.76 22.16
N GLN A 447 -5.31 14.99 21.84
CA GLN A 447 -4.43 13.91 21.34
C GLN A 447 -4.40 12.71 22.29
N GLN A 448 -4.23 12.95 23.60
CA GLN A 448 -4.23 11.90 24.62
C GLN A 448 -5.56 11.13 24.68
N GLN A 449 -6.71 11.81 24.51
CA GLN A 449 -8.00 11.14 24.41
C GLN A 449 -8.06 10.23 23.17
N ARG A 450 -7.64 10.73 21.99
CA ARG A 450 -7.60 9.92 20.75
C ARG A 450 -6.70 8.70 20.91
N ASP A 451 -5.51 8.88 21.47
CA ASP A 451 -4.52 7.82 21.66
C ASP A 451 -5.07 6.75 22.64
N ASN A 452 -5.73 7.17 23.73
CA ASN A 452 -6.40 6.27 24.69
C ASN A 452 -7.60 5.52 24.09
N THR A 453 -8.42 6.19 23.25
CA THR A 453 -9.54 5.57 22.51
C THR A 453 -9.00 4.51 21.53
N VAL A 454 -7.98 4.83 20.75
CA VAL A 454 -7.35 3.89 19.79
C VAL A 454 -6.69 2.72 20.51
N HIS A 455 -6.05 2.94 21.67
CA HIS A 455 -5.51 1.87 22.50
C HIS A 455 -6.62 0.96 23.03
N SER A 456 -7.70 1.52 23.60
CA SER A 456 -8.82 0.76 24.14
C SER A 456 -9.59 -0.05 23.08
N PHE A 457 -9.71 0.48 21.86
CA PHE A 457 -10.27 -0.22 20.70
C PHE A 457 -9.37 -1.38 20.24
N ARG A 458 -8.05 -1.16 20.15
CA ARG A 458 -7.07 -2.23 19.86
C ARG A 458 -7.01 -3.31 20.95
N ALA A 459 -7.33 -2.96 22.19
CA ALA A 459 -7.42 -3.87 23.33
C ALA A 459 -8.79 -4.56 23.48
N GLY A 460 -9.71 -4.41 22.51
CA GLY A 460 -11.04 -5.03 22.53
C GLY A 460 -12.03 -4.47 23.56
N LYS A 461 -11.65 -3.45 24.33
CA LYS A 461 -12.49 -2.79 25.35
C LYS A 461 -13.60 -1.95 24.72
N ILE A 462 -13.38 -1.45 23.51
CA ILE A 462 -14.37 -0.77 22.68
C ILE A 462 -14.66 -1.69 21.49
N TRP A 463 -15.92 -2.05 21.30
CA TRP A 463 -16.37 -2.92 20.20
C TRP A 463 -16.69 -2.12 18.94
N VAL A 464 -17.27 -0.93 19.11
CA VAL A 464 -17.69 -0.04 18.02
C VAL A 464 -17.00 1.31 18.17
N LEU A 465 -16.21 1.72 17.18
CA LEU A 465 -15.58 3.04 17.16
C LEU A 465 -16.23 3.91 16.07
N ILE A 466 -16.89 4.98 16.49
CA ILE A 466 -17.48 5.96 15.57
C ILE A 466 -16.45 7.04 15.23
N CYS A 467 -16.29 7.37 13.95
CA CYS A 467 -15.30 8.30 13.47
C CYS A 467 -15.79 9.16 12.30
N THR A 468 -15.20 10.35 12.14
CA THR A 468 -15.32 11.12 10.89
C THR A 468 -14.23 10.72 9.91
N ALA A 469 -14.54 10.77 8.61
CA ALA A 469 -13.66 10.29 7.55
C ALA A 469 -12.33 11.06 7.39
N LEU A 470 -12.16 12.19 8.09
CA LEU A 470 -10.90 12.93 8.17
C LEU A 470 -9.94 12.29 9.20
N LEU A 471 -10.42 11.95 10.39
CA LEU A 471 -9.56 11.43 11.46
C LEU A 471 -9.21 9.95 11.35
N ALA A 472 -9.99 9.14 10.66
CA ALA A 472 -9.62 7.75 10.41
C ALA A 472 -8.38 7.60 9.49
N ARG A 473 -7.96 8.67 8.81
CA ARG A 473 -6.78 8.70 7.92
C ARG A 473 -5.51 8.77 8.77
N GLY A 474 -4.57 7.87 8.49
CA GLY A 474 -3.34 7.73 9.29
C GLY A 474 -3.47 7.00 10.62
N ILE A 475 -4.70 6.75 11.10
CA ILE A 475 -4.89 5.83 12.22
C ILE A 475 -4.90 4.40 11.68
N ASP A 476 -3.98 3.60 12.22
CA ASP A 476 -3.85 2.18 11.92
C ASP A 476 -4.77 1.37 12.85
N PHE A 477 -6.00 1.14 12.37
CA PHE A 477 -6.93 0.20 12.99
C PHE A 477 -6.56 -1.21 12.52
N LYS A 478 -5.84 -1.97 13.35
CA LYS A 478 -5.51 -3.37 13.09
C LYS A 478 -6.74 -4.25 13.35
N GLY A 479 -6.95 -5.26 12.51
CA GLY A 479 -7.96 -6.30 12.74
C GLY A 479 -9.42 -5.83 12.74
N VAL A 480 -9.77 -4.70 12.10
CA VAL A 480 -11.19 -4.31 11.95
C VAL A 480 -11.91 -5.35 11.10
N ASN A 481 -12.94 -5.99 11.65
CA ASN A 481 -13.70 -7.04 10.96
C ASN A 481 -14.80 -6.44 10.08
N LEU A 482 -15.48 -5.40 10.57
CA LEU A 482 -16.58 -4.73 9.89
C LEU A 482 -16.37 -3.21 9.83
N VAL A 483 -16.55 -2.64 8.64
CA VAL A 483 -16.70 -1.19 8.43
C VAL A 483 -18.16 -0.87 8.12
N ILE A 484 -18.74 0.11 8.81
CA ILE A 484 -20.09 0.60 8.53
C ILE A 484 -20.02 2.05 8.05
N ASN A 485 -20.34 2.30 6.79
CA ASN A 485 -20.62 3.65 6.31
C ASN A 485 -22.06 4.01 6.69
N TYR A 486 -22.25 4.55 7.90
CA TYR A 486 -23.55 5.00 8.39
C TYR A 486 -24.03 6.21 7.59
N ASP A 487 -23.12 7.14 7.27
CA ASP A 487 -23.35 8.18 6.27
C ASP A 487 -22.64 7.85 4.96
N PHE A 488 -23.34 8.04 3.85
CA PHE A 488 -22.79 7.78 2.52
C PHE A 488 -21.56 8.67 2.24
N PRO A 489 -20.49 8.13 1.62
CA PRO A 489 -19.30 8.90 1.30
C PRO A 489 -19.54 9.92 0.18
N THR A 490 -18.90 11.09 0.30
CA THR A 490 -18.98 12.19 -0.68
C THR A 490 -18.21 11.92 -1.96
N SER A 491 -17.30 10.93 -1.93
CA SER A 491 -16.33 10.63 -2.97
C SER A 491 -16.05 9.12 -3.02
N SER A 492 -15.86 8.57 -4.22
CA SER A 492 -15.42 7.18 -4.41
C SER A 492 -14.01 6.93 -3.84
N VAL A 493 -13.15 7.95 -3.79
CA VAL A 493 -11.85 7.89 -3.12
C VAL A 493 -12.06 7.87 -1.60
N GLU A 494 -13.00 8.66 -1.07
CA GLU A 494 -13.36 8.60 0.35
C GLU A 494 -13.85 7.19 0.73
N TYR A 495 -14.76 6.60 -0.05
CA TYR A 495 -15.23 5.23 0.12
C TYR A 495 -14.07 4.23 0.25
N ILE A 496 -13.13 4.24 -0.71
CA ILE A 496 -11.95 3.35 -0.72
C ILE A 496 -11.08 3.52 0.55
N HIS A 497 -10.89 4.75 1.05
CA HIS A 497 -10.09 5.00 2.27
C HIS A 497 -10.81 4.55 3.54
N ARG A 498 -12.15 4.58 3.56
CA ARG A 498 -12.98 4.11 4.66
C ARG A 498 -13.02 2.58 4.73
N ILE A 499 -13.32 1.90 3.62
CA ILE A 499 -13.37 0.42 3.59
C ILE A 499 -11.97 -0.20 3.70
N GLY A 500 -10.92 0.48 3.20
CA GLY A 500 -9.51 0.11 3.40
C GLY A 500 -8.98 0.26 4.85
N ARG A 501 -9.88 0.34 5.84
CA ARG A 501 -9.57 0.11 7.26
C ARG A 501 -9.75 -1.36 7.66
N THR A 502 -10.59 -2.12 6.96
CA THR A 502 -10.65 -3.60 7.02
C THR A 502 -9.89 -4.23 5.83
N GLY A 503 -9.85 -5.56 5.73
CA GLY A 503 -9.26 -6.32 4.61
C GLY A 503 -7.73 -6.23 4.46
N ARG A 504 -7.01 -5.76 5.47
CA ARG A 504 -5.56 -5.50 5.41
C ARG A 504 -4.74 -6.79 5.48
N ALA A 505 -3.53 -6.75 4.89
CA ALA A 505 -2.54 -7.83 4.95
C ALA A 505 -3.05 -9.23 4.54
N GLY A 506 -4.01 -9.30 3.60
CA GLY A 506 -4.58 -10.55 3.11
C GLY A 506 -5.73 -11.12 3.94
N HIS A 507 -6.02 -10.56 5.12
CA HIS A 507 -7.25 -10.89 5.84
C HIS A 507 -8.48 -10.45 5.03
N LYS A 508 -9.58 -11.21 5.18
CA LYS A 508 -10.90 -10.80 4.69
C LYS A 508 -11.49 -9.68 5.57
N GLY A 509 -12.45 -8.96 5.04
CA GLY A 509 -13.20 -7.93 5.77
C GLY A 509 -14.59 -7.72 5.17
N LYS A 510 -15.49 -7.09 5.93
CA LYS A 510 -16.81 -6.67 5.42
C LYS A 510 -17.02 -5.17 5.54
N ALA A 511 -17.69 -4.58 4.56
CA ALA A 511 -18.03 -3.16 4.50
C ALA A 511 -19.50 -2.95 4.11
N VAL A 512 -20.35 -2.63 5.08
CA VAL A 512 -21.77 -2.30 4.86
C VAL A 512 -21.93 -0.79 4.69
N THR A 513 -22.75 -0.35 3.73
CA THR A 513 -22.92 1.06 3.39
C THR A 513 -24.38 1.43 3.27
N PHE A 514 -24.85 2.27 4.19
CA PHE A 514 -26.22 2.76 4.22
C PHE A 514 -26.39 3.92 3.23
N PHE A 515 -27.50 3.95 2.49
CA PHE A 515 -27.84 5.07 1.59
C PHE A 515 -29.33 5.42 1.63
N THR A 516 -29.64 6.72 1.61
CA THR A 516 -31.01 7.26 1.54
C THR A 516 -31.40 7.58 0.10
N GLU A 517 -32.63 8.06 -0.10
CA GLU A 517 -33.06 8.72 -1.34
C GLU A 517 -32.10 9.85 -1.78
N ASP A 518 -31.65 10.70 -0.86
CA ASP A 518 -30.78 11.85 -1.13
C ASP A 518 -29.37 11.46 -1.60
N ASP A 519 -28.93 10.24 -1.24
CA ASP A 519 -27.60 9.71 -1.59
C ASP A 519 -27.53 9.16 -3.03
N LYS A 520 -28.69 8.96 -3.71
CA LYS A 520 -28.79 8.47 -5.09
C LYS A 520 -27.85 9.13 -6.11
N PRO A 521 -27.59 10.46 -6.11
CA PRO A 521 -26.67 11.09 -7.06
C PRO A 521 -25.22 10.62 -6.89
N LEU A 522 -24.79 10.34 -5.65
CA LEU A 522 -23.44 9.87 -5.33
C LEU A 522 -23.29 8.36 -5.59
N LEU A 523 -24.39 7.61 -5.43
CA LEU A 523 -24.46 6.15 -5.44
C LEU A 523 -23.74 5.48 -6.61
N ARG A 524 -23.94 5.95 -7.86
CA ARG A 524 -23.27 5.37 -9.05
C ARG A 524 -21.75 5.36 -8.93
N SER A 525 -21.16 6.37 -8.26
CA SER A 525 -19.70 6.48 -8.14
C SER A 525 -19.08 5.46 -7.17
N VAL A 526 -19.84 5.02 -6.17
CA VAL A 526 -19.47 3.97 -5.21
C VAL A 526 -19.79 2.60 -5.80
N ALA A 527 -20.97 2.44 -6.40
CA ALA A 527 -21.40 1.21 -7.05
C ALA A 527 -20.40 0.71 -8.11
N ASN A 528 -19.81 1.62 -8.89
CA ASN A 528 -18.73 1.27 -9.83
C ASN A 528 -17.50 0.65 -9.14
N VAL A 529 -17.13 1.12 -7.94
CA VAL A 529 -15.98 0.58 -7.17
C VAL A 529 -16.30 -0.82 -6.63
N ILE A 530 -17.51 -1.01 -6.10
CA ILE A 530 -18.00 -2.30 -5.62
C ILE A 530 -17.99 -3.34 -6.74
N GLN A 531 -18.49 -2.96 -7.93
CA GLN A 531 -18.46 -3.82 -9.12
C GLN A 531 -17.03 -4.11 -9.60
N GLN A 532 -16.11 -3.14 -9.53
CA GLN A 532 -14.69 -3.33 -9.88
C GLN A 532 -13.93 -4.21 -8.88
N ALA A 533 -14.42 -4.34 -7.65
CA ALA A 533 -13.94 -5.29 -6.64
C ALA A 533 -14.60 -6.68 -6.75
N GLY A 534 -15.48 -6.90 -7.74
CA GLY A 534 -16.17 -8.18 -7.96
C GLY A 534 -17.38 -8.42 -7.04
N CYS A 535 -17.77 -7.44 -6.22
CA CYS A 535 -18.93 -7.55 -5.34
C CYS A 535 -20.25 -7.27 -6.10
N PRO A 536 -21.38 -7.89 -5.69
CA PRO A 536 -22.66 -7.72 -6.35
C PRO A 536 -23.20 -6.29 -6.22
N VAL A 537 -23.80 -5.77 -7.29
CA VAL A 537 -24.43 -4.45 -7.35
C VAL A 537 -25.82 -4.60 -7.96
N PRO A 538 -26.90 -4.24 -7.23
CA PRO A 538 -28.27 -4.31 -7.75
C PRO A 538 -28.46 -3.59 -9.09
N GLU A 539 -29.19 -4.22 -10.00
CA GLU A 539 -29.35 -3.80 -11.40
C GLU A 539 -29.87 -2.35 -11.54
N TYR A 540 -30.85 -1.97 -10.71
CA TYR A 540 -31.43 -0.62 -10.73
C TYR A 540 -30.39 0.49 -10.49
N ILE A 541 -29.33 0.20 -9.73
CA ILE A 541 -28.26 1.18 -9.44
C ILE A 541 -27.45 1.49 -10.70
N LYS A 542 -27.37 0.56 -11.66
CA LYS A 542 -26.71 0.74 -12.97
C LYS A 542 -27.46 1.76 -13.84
N GLY A 543 -28.75 2.00 -13.58
CA GLY A 543 -29.59 2.94 -14.31
C GLY A 543 -29.42 4.42 -13.88
N PHE A 544 -28.98 4.72 -12.66
CA PHE A 544 -28.85 6.10 -12.19
C PHE A 544 -27.86 6.91 -13.04
N GLN A 545 -28.24 8.11 -13.47
CA GLN A 545 -27.39 8.96 -14.32
C GLN A 545 -26.07 9.34 -13.63
N LYS A 546 -25.03 9.57 -14.43
CA LYS A 546 -23.72 10.03 -13.95
C LYS A 546 -23.80 11.52 -13.61
N LEU A 547 -23.61 11.87 -12.33
CA LEU A 547 -23.49 13.25 -11.85
C LEU A 547 -22.60 14.13 -12.76
N LEU A 548 -23.09 15.29 -13.15
CA LEU A 548 -22.31 16.25 -13.93
C LEU A 548 -21.16 16.83 -13.11
N SER A 549 -20.02 17.10 -13.75
CA SER A 549 -18.80 17.59 -13.08
C SER A 549 -18.99 18.91 -12.31
N LYS A 550 -19.99 19.74 -12.66
CA LYS A 550 -20.39 20.93 -11.88
C LYS A 550 -21.13 20.54 -10.59
N GLN A 551 -22.12 19.64 -10.67
CA GLN A 551 -22.90 19.16 -9.53
C GLN A 551 -22.00 18.40 -8.53
N LYS A 552 -21.14 17.48 -9.00
CA LYS A 552 -20.20 16.75 -8.12
C LYS A 552 -19.30 17.71 -7.32
N LYS A 553 -18.79 18.78 -7.95
CA LYS A 553 -18.01 19.82 -7.25
C LYS A 553 -18.84 20.60 -6.23
N LYS A 554 -20.13 20.85 -6.49
CA LYS A 554 -21.04 21.49 -5.52
C LYS A 554 -21.26 20.60 -4.29
N MET A 555 -21.52 19.31 -4.49
CA MET A 555 -21.75 18.34 -3.39
C MET A 555 -20.49 18.06 -2.55
N ILE A 556 -19.29 18.13 -3.15
CA ILE A 556 -18.03 18.04 -2.40
C ILE A 556 -17.81 19.32 -1.56
N LYS A 557 -18.10 20.50 -2.11
CA LYS A 557 -17.94 21.78 -1.39
C LYS A 557 -19.00 22.03 -0.31
N LYS A 558 -20.25 21.61 -0.55
CA LYS A 558 -21.33 21.59 0.43
C LYS A 558 -21.95 20.19 0.43
N PRO A 559 -21.54 19.31 1.36
CA PRO A 559 -22.18 18.02 1.59
C PRO A 559 -23.69 18.16 1.87
N LEU A 560 -24.42 17.06 1.72
CA LEU A 560 -25.84 17.00 2.05
C LEU A 560 -26.06 17.34 3.54
N GLU A 561 -27.01 18.23 3.82
CA GLU A 561 -27.48 18.45 5.19
C GLU A 561 -28.35 17.26 5.59
N ARG A 562 -28.08 16.65 6.75
CA ARG A 562 -28.74 15.43 7.23
C ARG A 562 -29.44 15.68 8.57
N GLU A 563 -30.56 15.01 8.80
CA GLU A 563 -31.34 15.13 10.03
C GLU A 563 -30.60 14.56 11.26
N SER A 564 -30.84 15.14 12.44
CA SER A 564 -30.25 14.71 13.72
C SER A 564 -30.57 13.25 14.06
N ILE A 565 -29.57 12.49 14.51
CA ILE A 565 -29.71 11.08 14.90
C ILE A 565 -30.23 11.01 16.36
N SER A 566 -31.51 11.34 16.56
CA SER A 566 -32.12 11.39 17.90
C SER A 566 -33.54 10.82 17.92
N THR A 567 -33.76 9.81 18.76
CA THR A 567 -35.11 9.34 19.13
C THR A 567 -35.83 10.31 20.07
N THR A 568 -35.09 11.19 20.77
CA THR A 568 -35.69 12.22 21.64
C THR A 568 -36.39 13.30 20.79
N PRO A 569 -37.70 13.59 20.99
CA PRO A 569 -38.41 14.60 20.22
C PRO A 569 -37.83 16.01 20.39
N LYS A 570 -37.82 16.80 19.30
CA LYS A 570 -37.21 18.15 19.23
C LYS A 570 -37.62 19.06 20.40
N TYR A 571 -38.90 19.04 20.79
CA TYR A 571 -39.44 19.79 21.94
C TYR A 571 -38.65 19.57 23.24
N PHE A 572 -38.29 18.31 23.57
CA PHE A 572 -37.54 18.01 24.78
C PHE A 572 -36.08 18.47 24.68
N LEU A 573 -35.47 18.36 23.49
CA LEU A 573 -34.11 18.86 23.23
C LEU A 573 -34.03 20.39 23.34
N GLU A 574 -35.04 21.12 22.87
CA GLU A 574 -35.13 22.58 22.98
C GLU A 574 -35.37 23.01 24.43
N LYS A 575 -36.33 22.38 25.11
CA LYS A 575 -36.61 22.60 26.54
C LYS A 575 -35.37 22.30 27.42
N ALA A 576 -34.54 21.33 27.03
CA ALA A 576 -33.26 21.04 27.68
C ALA A 576 -32.15 22.06 27.34
N LYS A 577 -32.05 22.51 26.07
CA LYS A 577 -31.14 23.60 25.65
C LYS A 577 -31.44 24.89 26.41
N ASP A 578 -32.71 25.25 26.55
CA ASP A 578 -33.10 26.48 27.23
C ASP A 578 -32.98 26.40 28.76
N LYS A 579 -33.21 25.21 29.36
CA LYS A 579 -32.78 24.96 30.75
C LYS A 579 -31.27 25.15 30.92
N ARG A 580 -30.44 24.60 30.02
CA ARG A 580 -28.98 24.80 30.07
C ARG A 580 -28.59 26.28 29.92
N LYS A 581 -29.17 27.01 28.95
CA LYS A 581 -28.95 28.46 28.78
C LYS A 581 -29.30 29.24 30.05
N LYS A 582 -30.45 28.96 30.67
CA LYS A 582 -30.87 29.61 31.92
C LYS A 582 -29.89 29.35 33.07
N VAL A 583 -29.42 28.11 33.24
CA VAL A 583 -28.40 27.77 34.25
C VAL A 583 -27.08 28.49 33.99
N THR A 584 -26.59 28.52 32.74
CA THR A 584 -25.36 29.27 32.41
C THR A 584 -25.52 30.79 32.61
N GLY A 585 -26.70 31.35 32.33
CA GLY A 585 -27.01 32.76 32.53
C GLY A 585 -27.24 33.16 34.00
N GLN A 586 -27.55 32.20 34.88
CA GLN A 586 -27.59 32.41 36.33
C GLN A 586 -26.18 32.36 36.92
N ASN A 587 -25.32 31.44 36.46
CA ASN A 587 -23.93 31.38 36.92
C ASN A 587 -23.07 32.58 36.48
N SER A 588 -23.37 33.23 35.34
CA SER A 588 -22.72 34.50 34.99
C SER A 588 -23.21 35.69 35.83
N LYS A 589 -24.47 35.70 36.29
CA LYS A 589 -25.00 36.75 37.18
C LYS A 589 -24.57 36.59 38.65
N LYS A 590 -24.26 35.38 39.12
CA LYS A 590 -23.77 35.13 40.50
C LYS A 590 -22.29 35.48 40.74
N LYS A 591 -21.62 36.15 39.79
CA LYS A 591 -20.18 36.47 39.90
C LYS A 591 -19.86 37.98 40.00
N VAL A 592 -20.86 38.81 40.33
CA VAL A 592 -20.70 40.24 40.56
C VAL A 592 -21.48 40.64 41.82
N THR A 593 -20.78 40.69 42.95
CA THR A 593 -21.16 41.42 44.17
C THR A 593 -19.92 42.17 44.66
N PRO A 594 -20.05 43.38 45.25
CA PRO A 594 -18.92 44.31 45.32
C PRO A 594 -18.20 44.30 46.68
N GLU A 595 -16.87 44.24 46.62
CA GLU A 595 -15.98 44.62 47.72
C GLU A 595 -14.95 45.60 47.15
N ASP A 596 -15.03 46.86 47.60
CA ASP A 596 -13.95 47.84 47.81
C ASP A 596 -14.54 49.26 47.94
N LYS A 597 -14.94 49.60 49.18
CA LYS A 597 -15.20 50.97 49.66
C LYS A 597 -15.03 51.02 51.19
N SER A 598 -13.78 51.11 51.65
CA SER A 598 -13.37 51.62 52.96
C SER A 598 -11.88 51.96 52.88
#